data_AF-A0A1F4BIV5-F1
#
_entry.id   AF-A0A1F4BIV5-F1
#
_cell.length_a   1.000
_cell.length_b   1.000
_cell.length_c   1.000
_cell.angle_alpha   90.00
_cell.angle_beta   90.00
_cell.angle_gamma   90.00
#
_symmetry.space_group_name_H-M   'P 1'
#
loop_
_entity.id
_entity.type
_entity.pdbx_description
1 polymer ?
#
loop_
_entity_poly.entity_id
_entity_poly.type
_entity_poly.pdbx_seq_one_letter_code
_entity_poly.pdbx_strand_id
1 'polypeptide(L)'
;IALGGGSVIDTAKGVAKARGSLLIVVPTIASTDAPTSRSVVLYDDQHRIAGVERMRRNPDAVLVDTDVVARAPVRFFAAGMGDALSKKFEAEQCRLAGAMNFFGTPAPPVALMMAERCYATIAEYGEAAYARIAATGKPDDAVERVVEATVLFSGLGFEACGLSMAHALTRGPGAHPRIGRALHGELVAFGTIAQLLAEERPDGEVRAHVDLTRRLGLPVTLAQLGAPSLDAAELQEIARLSCTAPHMANMSPRADEARVAKMLRAADELGRSVLESCRLK
;
A
#
# COMPACT_ATOMS: atom_id res chain seq x y z
N ILE A 1 5.12 21.99 11.43
CA ILE A 1 4.76 21.78 10.00
C ILE A 1 5.69 20.71 9.46
N ALA A 2 5.17 19.69 8.80
CA ALA A 2 5.95 18.66 8.12
C ALA A 2 5.85 18.89 6.61
N LEU A 3 6.97 19.10 5.93
CA LEU A 3 7.02 19.29 4.47
C LEU A 3 7.99 18.27 3.87
N GLY A 4 7.48 17.24 3.20
CA GLY A 4 8.32 16.19 2.63
C GLY A 4 7.59 14.87 2.38
N GLY A 5 8.36 13.79 2.21
CA GLY A 5 7.85 12.42 2.11
C GLY A 5 7.65 11.72 3.46
N GLY A 6 7.35 10.42 3.43
CA GLY A 6 6.95 9.63 4.61
C GLY A 6 7.86 9.78 5.84
N SER A 7 9.18 9.64 5.69
CA SER A 7 10.12 9.74 6.83
C SER A 7 10.10 11.13 7.49
N VAL A 8 9.94 12.20 6.72
CA VAL A 8 9.81 13.57 7.26
C VAL A 8 8.49 13.72 8.01
N ILE A 9 7.41 13.18 7.45
CA ILE A 9 6.08 13.20 8.05
C ILE A 9 6.07 12.44 9.38
N ASP A 10 6.59 11.21 9.42
CA ASP A 10 6.63 10.40 10.64
C ASP A 10 7.54 11.02 11.70
N THR A 11 8.68 11.61 11.31
CA THR A 11 9.54 12.37 12.24
C THR A 11 8.76 13.53 12.88
N ALA A 12 8.05 14.32 12.07
CA ALA A 12 7.26 15.44 12.56
C ALA A 12 6.08 15.00 13.43
N LYS A 13 5.44 13.86 13.13
CA LYS A 13 4.43 13.24 14.00
C LYS A 13 5.02 12.85 15.36
N GLY A 14 6.21 12.25 15.38
CA GLY A 14 6.94 11.95 16.62
C GLY A 14 7.21 13.20 17.46
N VAL A 15 7.67 14.29 16.82
CA VAL A 15 7.87 15.59 17.48
C VAL A 15 6.56 16.15 18.02
N ALA A 16 5.49 16.15 17.22
CA ALA A 16 4.19 16.65 17.64
C ALA A 16 3.60 15.86 18.82
N LYS A 17 3.76 14.52 18.81
CA LYS A 17 3.40 13.64 19.93
C LYS A 17 4.15 14.02 21.20
N ALA A 18 5.48 14.14 21.12
CA ALA A 18 6.33 14.43 22.27
C ALA A 18 6.08 15.83 22.87
N ARG A 19 5.68 16.79 22.05
CA ARG A 19 5.47 18.19 22.45
C ARG A 19 4.00 18.57 22.69
N GLY A 20 3.05 17.65 22.42
CA GLY A 20 1.62 17.96 22.47
C GLY A 20 1.19 19.09 21.51
N SER A 21 1.94 19.30 20.43
CA SER A 21 1.76 20.44 19.53
C SER A 21 0.75 20.15 18.42
N LEU A 22 0.25 21.21 17.77
CA LEU A 22 -0.49 21.08 16.52
C LEU A 22 0.44 20.61 15.38
N LEU A 23 -0.10 19.86 14.43
CA LEU A 23 0.64 19.34 13.29
C LEU A 23 -0.10 19.61 11.97
N ILE A 24 0.57 20.35 11.09
CA ILE A 24 0.19 20.47 9.67
C ILE A 24 1.15 19.60 8.86
N VAL A 25 0.59 18.71 8.03
CA VAL A 25 1.34 17.85 7.11
C VAL A 25 1.16 18.35 5.68
N VAL A 26 2.26 18.53 4.96
CA VAL A 26 2.31 19.00 3.58
C VAL A 26 3.13 17.98 2.78
N PRO A 27 2.51 16.89 2.27
CA PRO A 27 3.25 15.88 1.54
C PRO A 27 3.75 16.44 0.21
N THR A 28 5.02 16.22 -0.11
CA THR A 28 5.62 16.62 -1.41
C THR A 28 5.56 15.51 -2.45
N ILE A 29 5.12 14.33 -2.04
CA ILE A 29 4.88 13.15 -2.88
C ILE A 29 3.62 12.44 -2.36
N ALA A 30 2.81 11.89 -3.27
CA ALA A 30 1.67 11.05 -2.94
C ALA A 30 2.07 9.56 -3.09
N SER A 31 2.96 9.08 -2.21
CA SER A 31 3.55 7.72 -2.30
C SER A 31 3.04 6.72 -1.27
N THR A 32 2.33 7.19 -0.27
CA THR A 32 1.75 6.42 0.84
C THR A 32 0.56 7.19 1.40
N ASP A 33 -0.29 6.52 2.14
CA ASP A 33 -1.43 7.14 2.84
C ASP A 33 -1.14 7.62 4.27
N ALA A 34 0.12 7.53 4.69
CA ALA A 34 0.60 8.03 5.97
C ALA A 34 0.25 9.51 6.29
N PRO A 35 0.11 10.46 5.34
CA PRO A 35 -0.10 11.88 5.68
C PRO A 35 -1.30 12.17 6.58
N THR A 36 -2.37 11.38 6.52
CA THR A 36 -3.61 11.62 7.29
C THR A 36 -3.66 10.85 8.60
N SER A 37 -2.82 9.82 8.78
CA SER A 37 -2.93 8.90 9.91
C SER A 37 -2.33 9.42 11.20
N ARG A 38 -2.81 8.91 12.34
CA ARG A 38 -2.19 9.13 13.66
C ARG A 38 -1.08 8.14 13.96
N SER A 39 -0.75 7.26 13.00
CA SER A 39 0.31 6.26 13.14
C SER A 39 1.67 6.89 12.84
N VAL A 40 2.69 6.47 13.59
CA VAL A 40 4.08 6.89 13.43
C VAL A 40 4.92 5.63 13.26
N VAL A 41 5.49 5.41 12.08
CA VAL A 41 6.37 4.27 11.84
C VAL A 41 7.76 4.62 12.37
N LEU A 42 8.26 3.78 13.28
CA LEU A 42 9.61 3.91 13.83
C LEU A 42 10.56 3.00 13.04
N TYR A 43 11.71 3.55 12.69
CA TYR A 43 12.77 2.84 11.98
C TYR A 43 14.00 2.70 12.86
N ASP A 44 14.72 1.58 12.76
CA ASP A 44 16.05 1.42 13.34
C ASP A 44 17.14 2.11 12.49
N ASP A 45 18.39 2.07 12.96
CA ASP A 45 19.55 2.65 12.27
C ASP A 45 19.84 1.99 10.91
N GLN A 46 19.23 0.83 10.64
CA GLN A 46 19.30 0.12 9.35
C GLN A 46 18.06 0.36 8.49
N HIS A 47 17.22 1.34 8.85
CA HIS A 47 15.96 1.68 8.19
C HIS A 47 14.94 0.55 8.11
N ARG A 48 14.97 -0.40 9.05
CA ARG A 48 13.95 -1.44 9.20
C ARG A 48 12.87 -0.97 10.15
N ILE A 49 11.63 -1.42 9.96
CA ILE A 49 10.50 -1.11 10.84
C ILE A 49 10.78 -1.71 12.24
N ALA A 50 11.02 -0.84 13.21
CA ALA A 50 11.25 -1.20 14.62
C ALA A 50 9.95 -1.22 15.43
N GLY A 51 8.95 -0.44 15.02
CA GLY A 51 7.67 -0.36 15.71
C GLY A 51 6.70 0.63 15.06
N VAL A 52 5.48 0.67 15.59
CA VAL A 52 4.48 1.66 15.21
C VAL A 52 3.93 2.29 16.49
N GLU A 53 4.09 3.59 16.61
CA GLU A 53 3.47 4.38 17.66
C GLU A 53 2.20 5.06 17.18
N ARG A 54 1.38 5.53 18.12
CA ARG A 54 0.17 6.30 17.83
C ARG A 54 0.22 7.66 18.51
N MET A 55 -0.17 8.69 17.77
CA MET A 55 -0.50 10.01 18.29
C MET A 55 -1.90 9.98 18.93
N ARG A 56 -2.17 10.97 19.80
CA ARG A 56 -3.50 11.13 20.44
C ARG A 56 -4.60 11.44 19.43
N ARG A 57 -4.27 12.20 18.38
CA ARG A 57 -5.15 12.62 17.29
C ARG A 57 -4.39 12.56 15.97
N ASN A 58 -5.12 12.50 14.87
CA ASN A 58 -4.61 12.70 13.51
C ASN A 58 -4.02 14.12 13.36
N PRO A 59 -3.22 14.38 12.31
CA PRO A 59 -2.76 15.73 11.99
C PRO A 59 -3.92 16.75 11.93
N ASP A 60 -3.67 17.97 12.39
CA ASP A 60 -4.69 19.03 12.46
C ASP A 60 -5.05 19.59 11.08
N ALA A 61 -4.13 19.47 10.10
CA ALA A 61 -4.41 19.71 8.70
C ALA A 61 -3.46 18.89 7.80
N VAL A 62 -3.98 18.47 6.65
CA VAL A 62 -3.18 17.92 5.55
C VAL A 62 -3.41 18.81 4.33
N LEU A 63 -2.34 19.42 3.81
CA LEU A 63 -2.38 20.30 2.65
C LEU A 63 -1.58 19.67 1.52
N VAL A 64 -2.24 19.25 0.46
CA VAL A 64 -1.57 18.64 -0.70
C VAL A 64 -1.52 19.65 -1.83
N ASP A 65 -0.31 20.03 -2.24
CA ASP A 65 -0.08 20.84 -3.43
C ASP A 65 0.18 19.89 -4.61
N THR A 66 -0.79 19.79 -5.52
CA THR A 66 -0.74 18.84 -6.64
C THR A 66 0.24 19.26 -7.73
N ASP A 67 0.57 20.55 -7.84
CA ASP A 67 1.65 21.02 -8.71
C ASP A 67 3.01 20.54 -8.19
N VAL A 68 3.21 20.50 -6.87
CA VAL A 68 4.42 19.92 -6.26
C VAL A 68 4.45 18.41 -6.45
N VAL A 69 3.35 17.71 -6.16
CA VAL A 69 3.26 16.24 -6.31
C VAL A 69 3.51 15.81 -7.76
N ALA A 70 2.92 16.51 -8.75
CA ALA A 70 3.06 16.16 -10.16
C ALA A 70 4.48 16.38 -10.71
N ARG A 71 5.31 17.20 -10.06
CA ARG A 71 6.72 17.41 -10.44
C ARG A 71 7.68 16.37 -9.86
N ALA A 72 7.24 15.58 -8.89
CA ALA A 72 8.04 14.50 -8.34
C ALA A 72 8.17 13.34 -9.35
N PRO A 73 9.19 12.46 -9.21
CA PRO A 73 9.29 11.27 -10.05
C PRO A 73 8.00 10.44 -10.01
N VAL A 74 7.42 10.15 -11.18
CA VAL A 74 6.11 9.47 -11.30
C VAL A 74 6.06 8.11 -10.58
N ARG A 75 7.22 7.47 -10.36
CA ARG A 75 7.35 6.25 -9.56
C ARG A 75 6.75 6.40 -8.16
N PHE A 76 6.88 7.57 -7.53
CA PHE A 76 6.27 7.82 -6.22
C PHE A 76 4.75 7.86 -6.30
N PHE A 77 4.20 8.46 -7.35
CA PHE A 77 2.76 8.49 -7.58
C PHE A 77 2.19 7.10 -7.86
N ALA A 78 2.89 6.31 -8.69
CA ALA A 78 2.55 4.90 -8.91
C ALA A 78 2.55 4.11 -7.60
N ALA A 79 3.58 4.26 -6.77
CA ALA A 79 3.63 3.62 -5.45
C ALA A 79 2.42 4.01 -4.58
N GLY A 80 2.02 5.29 -4.55
CA GLY A 80 0.83 5.71 -3.80
C GLY A 80 -0.45 5.01 -4.28
N MET A 81 -0.62 4.83 -5.59
CA MET A 81 -1.74 4.05 -6.12
C MET A 81 -1.66 2.58 -5.72
N GLY A 82 -0.46 2.00 -5.69
CA GLY A 82 -0.23 0.62 -5.25
C GLY A 82 -0.62 0.38 -3.79
N ASP A 83 -0.31 1.32 -2.91
CA ASP A 83 -0.77 1.32 -1.52
C ASP A 83 -2.31 1.44 -1.44
N ALA A 84 -2.88 2.41 -2.16
CA ALA A 84 -4.31 2.72 -2.15
C ALA A 84 -5.22 1.61 -2.70
N LEU A 85 -4.75 0.83 -3.68
CA LEU A 85 -5.49 -0.29 -4.27
C LEU A 85 -5.80 -1.40 -3.25
N SER A 86 -4.95 -1.59 -2.24
CA SER A 86 -5.12 -2.66 -1.25
C SER A 86 -6.32 -2.44 -0.33
N LYS A 87 -6.73 -1.19 -0.11
CA LYS A 87 -7.62 -0.81 1.00
C LYS A 87 -9.00 -1.44 0.88
N LYS A 88 -9.53 -1.57 -0.33
CA LYS A 88 -10.80 -2.29 -0.57
C LYS A 88 -10.73 -3.70 0.02
N PHE A 89 -9.71 -4.46 -0.37
CA PHE A 89 -9.60 -5.88 -0.04
C PHE A 89 -9.23 -6.10 1.42
N GLU A 90 -8.31 -5.29 1.96
CA GLU A 90 -7.96 -5.37 3.38
C GLU A 90 -9.12 -4.96 4.30
N ALA A 91 -9.90 -3.94 3.94
CA ALA A 91 -11.08 -3.55 4.68
C ALA A 91 -12.14 -4.66 4.68
N GLU A 92 -12.33 -5.33 3.53
CA GLU A 92 -13.22 -6.48 3.42
C GLU A 92 -12.77 -7.64 4.32
N GLN A 93 -11.48 -7.99 4.29
CA GLN A 93 -10.92 -9.04 5.14
C GLN A 93 -11.03 -8.71 6.63
N CYS A 94 -10.74 -7.47 7.02
CA CYS A 94 -10.91 -7.01 8.41
C CYS A 94 -12.37 -7.15 8.86
N ARG A 95 -13.33 -6.77 8.01
CA ARG A 95 -14.76 -6.94 8.30
C ARG A 95 -15.14 -8.42 8.43
N LEU A 96 -14.68 -9.28 7.53
CA LEU A 96 -14.95 -10.73 7.55
C LEU A 96 -14.35 -11.40 8.79
N ALA A 97 -13.16 -10.99 9.21
CA ALA A 97 -12.47 -11.50 10.39
C ALA A 97 -13.02 -10.93 11.72
N GLY A 98 -13.94 -9.97 11.68
CA GLY A 98 -14.42 -9.26 12.87
C GLY A 98 -13.33 -8.44 13.57
N ALA A 99 -12.33 -7.98 12.81
CA ALA A 99 -11.19 -7.23 13.33
C ALA A 99 -11.62 -5.84 13.81
N MET A 100 -10.92 -5.34 14.83
CA MET A 100 -11.04 -3.96 15.29
C MET A 100 -10.10 -3.07 14.48
N ASN A 101 -10.58 -1.90 14.10
CA ASN A 101 -9.79 -0.87 13.43
C ASN A 101 -8.77 -0.22 14.37
N PHE A 102 -8.04 0.79 13.88
CA PHE A 102 -6.99 1.46 14.66
C PHE A 102 -7.54 2.30 15.82
N PHE A 103 -8.85 2.47 15.93
CA PHE A 103 -9.58 3.13 17.02
C PHE A 103 -10.19 2.15 18.03
N GLY A 104 -10.03 0.84 17.83
CA GLY A 104 -10.57 -0.18 18.72
C GLY A 104 -12.07 -0.42 18.53
N THR A 105 -12.62 -0.07 17.37
CA THR A 105 -14.03 -0.34 17.02
C THR A 105 -14.11 -1.18 15.74
N PRO A 106 -15.24 -1.83 15.46
CA PRO A 106 -15.50 -2.36 14.12
C PRO A 106 -15.45 -1.25 13.06
N ALA A 107 -15.18 -1.63 11.82
CA ALA A 107 -15.19 -0.70 10.69
C ALA A 107 -16.60 -0.08 10.53
N PRO A 108 -16.74 1.26 10.59
CA PRO A 108 -18.03 1.88 10.33
C PRO A 108 -18.38 1.77 8.83
N PRO A 109 -19.66 1.67 8.46
CA PRO A 109 -20.07 1.53 7.05
C PRO A 109 -19.50 2.60 6.11
N VAL A 110 -19.36 3.84 6.59
CA VAL A 110 -18.78 4.94 5.81
C VAL A 110 -17.31 4.69 5.44
N ALA A 111 -16.53 4.06 6.31
CA ALA A 111 -15.13 3.74 6.03
C ALA A 111 -15.03 2.64 4.96
N LEU A 112 -15.93 1.65 4.99
CA LEU A 112 -16.01 0.61 3.96
C LEU A 112 -16.36 1.19 2.59
N MET A 113 -17.36 2.08 2.53
CA MET A 113 -17.72 2.78 1.28
C MET A 113 -16.55 3.61 0.73
N MET A 114 -15.77 4.23 1.61
CA MET A 114 -14.59 5.00 1.21
C MET A 114 -13.45 4.11 0.71
N ALA A 115 -13.22 2.94 1.30
CA ALA A 115 -12.24 1.97 0.81
C ALA A 115 -12.62 1.43 -0.58
N GLU A 116 -13.90 1.16 -0.82
CA GLU A 116 -14.42 0.81 -2.15
C GLU A 116 -14.25 1.96 -3.16
N ARG A 117 -14.60 3.19 -2.75
CA ARG A 117 -14.45 4.37 -3.60
C ARG A 117 -12.98 4.65 -3.91
N CYS A 118 -12.07 4.41 -2.97
CA CYS A 118 -10.63 4.49 -3.17
C CYS A 118 -10.21 3.62 -4.36
N TYR A 119 -10.53 2.32 -4.32
CA TYR A 119 -10.23 1.39 -5.42
C TYR A 119 -10.86 1.84 -6.74
N ALA A 120 -12.15 2.18 -6.72
CA ALA A 120 -12.88 2.59 -7.92
C ALA A 120 -12.25 3.84 -8.58
N THR A 121 -11.86 4.84 -7.79
CA THR A 121 -11.19 6.04 -8.30
C THR A 121 -9.85 5.71 -8.96
N ILE A 122 -9.03 4.84 -8.36
CA ILE A 122 -7.76 4.41 -8.98
C ILE A 122 -8.02 3.62 -10.27
N ALA A 123 -9.01 2.72 -10.27
CA ALA A 123 -9.36 1.94 -11.46
C ALA A 123 -9.88 2.81 -12.62
N GLU A 124 -10.60 3.89 -12.32
CA GLU A 124 -11.20 4.79 -13.30
C GLU A 124 -10.20 5.83 -13.83
N TYR A 125 -9.39 6.43 -12.97
CA TYR A 125 -8.55 7.59 -13.31
C TYR A 125 -7.04 7.32 -13.27
N GLY A 126 -6.60 6.21 -12.68
CA GLY A 126 -5.19 5.95 -12.36
C GLY A 126 -4.26 5.92 -13.58
N GLU A 127 -4.65 5.23 -14.65
CA GLU A 127 -3.83 5.12 -15.86
C GLU A 127 -3.68 6.47 -16.56
N ALA A 128 -4.78 7.23 -16.66
CA ALA A 128 -4.76 8.59 -17.23
C ALA A 128 -3.89 9.54 -16.38
N ALA A 129 -4.05 9.51 -15.06
CA ALA A 129 -3.27 10.34 -14.13
C ALA A 129 -1.77 10.00 -14.18
N TYR A 130 -1.42 8.71 -14.22
CA TYR A 130 -0.04 8.25 -14.36
C TYR A 130 0.57 8.74 -15.67
N ALA A 131 -0.11 8.54 -16.80
CA ALA A 131 0.36 8.99 -18.10
C ALA A 131 0.50 10.52 -18.16
N ARG A 132 -0.45 11.25 -17.56
CA ARG A 132 -0.42 12.72 -17.47
C ARG A 132 0.83 13.23 -16.76
N ILE A 133 1.12 12.71 -15.57
CA ILE A 133 2.31 13.10 -14.80
C ILE A 133 3.58 12.69 -15.55
N ALA A 134 3.65 11.46 -16.06
CA ALA A 134 4.81 10.96 -16.79
C ALA A 134 5.14 11.81 -18.03
N ALA A 135 4.12 12.28 -18.75
CA ALA A 135 4.31 13.06 -19.96
C ALA A 135 4.58 14.56 -19.71
N THR A 136 3.99 15.14 -18.66
CA THR A 136 3.93 16.60 -18.52
C THR A 136 4.46 17.16 -17.21
N GLY A 137 4.55 16.35 -16.15
CA GLY A 137 4.87 16.81 -14.80
C GLY A 137 3.87 17.83 -14.23
N LYS A 138 2.61 17.80 -14.70
CA LYS A 138 1.56 18.76 -14.32
C LYS A 138 0.26 18.04 -13.94
N PRO A 139 -0.49 18.56 -12.95
CA PRO A 139 -1.79 18.00 -12.62
C PRO A 139 -2.82 18.27 -13.71
N ASP A 140 -3.89 17.48 -13.64
CA ASP A 140 -5.18 17.68 -14.27
C ASP A 140 -6.25 17.04 -13.37
N ASP A 141 -7.51 17.08 -13.81
CA ASP A 141 -8.65 16.49 -13.13
C ASP A 141 -8.49 15.02 -12.71
N ALA A 142 -7.80 14.20 -13.50
CA ALA A 142 -7.56 12.80 -13.17
C ALA A 142 -6.50 12.69 -12.07
N VAL A 143 -5.44 13.50 -12.15
CA VAL A 143 -4.41 13.58 -11.11
C VAL A 143 -5.00 14.02 -9.78
N GLU A 144 -5.84 15.06 -9.76
CA GLU A 144 -6.51 15.54 -8.52
C GLU A 144 -7.30 14.43 -7.82
N ARG A 145 -8.12 13.69 -8.58
CA ARG A 145 -8.94 12.58 -8.05
C ARG A 145 -8.08 11.45 -7.50
N VAL A 146 -6.98 11.13 -8.17
CA VAL A 146 -6.07 10.07 -7.72
C VAL A 146 -5.25 10.53 -6.51
N VAL A 147 -4.85 11.80 -6.42
CA VAL A 147 -4.23 12.36 -5.22
C VAL A 147 -5.19 12.28 -4.03
N GLU A 148 -6.46 12.63 -4.20
CA GLU A 148 -7.49 12.47 -3.16
C GLU A 148 -7.62 11.00 -2.73
N ALA A 149 -7.69 10.07 -3.68
CA ALA A 149 -7.80 8.64 -3.36
C ALA A 149 -6.57 8.13 -2.60
N THR A 150 -5.36 8.47 -3.04
CA THR A 150 -4.11 7.98 -2.44
C THR A 150 -3.80 8.59 -1.07
N VAL A 151 -4.22 9.82 -0.81
CA VAL A 151 -3.92 10.51 0.46
C VAL A 151 -5.09 10.44 1.43
N LEU A 152 -6.30 10.82 0.99
CA LEU A 152 -7.46 10.96 1.85
C LEU A 152 -8.22 9.64 2.00
N PHE A 153 -8.72 9.07 0.89
CA PHE A 153 -9.57 7.87 0.97
C PHE A 153 -8.78 6.67 1.47
N SER A 154 -7.56 6.47 0.98
CA SER A 154 -6.66 5.42 1.43
C SER A 154 -6.36 5.56 2.92
N GLY A 155 -6.00 6.77 3.35
CA GLY A 155 -5.59 7.08 4.72
C GLY A 155 -6.69 6.86 5.75
N LEU A 156 -7.88 7.41 5.47
CA LEU A 156 -9.05 7.19 6.31
C LEU A 156 -9.55 5.75 6.23
N GLY A 157 -9.49 5.14 5.04
CA GLY A 157 -9.93 3.78 4.79
C GLY A 157 -9.15 2.77 5.60
N PHE A 158 -7.80 2.80 5.55
CA PHE A 158 -6.99 1.85 6.31
C PHE A 158 -7.15 2.05 7.81
N GLU A 159 -7.19 3.30 8.29
CA GLU A 159 -7.18 3.56 9.72
C GLU A 159 -8.53 3.23 10.36
N ALA A 160 -9.63 3.51 9.65
CA ALA A 160 -11.00 3.25 10.11
C ALA A 160 -11.51 1.83 9.78
N CYS A 161 -10.88 1.08 8.87
CA CYS A 161 -11.25 -0.32 8.58
C CYS A 161 -10.27 -1.34 9.17
N GLY A 162 -8.96 -1.11 9.04
CA GLY A 162 -7.91 -2.06 9.39
C GLY A 162 -7.03 -2.45 8.20
N LEU A 163 -6.00 -3.25 8.50
CA LEU A 163 -5.06 -3.84 7.54
C LEU A 163 -5.13 -5.38 7.60
N SER A 164 -4.75 -6.06 6.52
CA SER A 164 -4.76 -7.52 6.41
C SER A 164 -3.48 -8.05 5.73
N MET A 165 -3.57 -9.12 4.94
CA MET A 165 -2.41 -9.82 4.39
C MET A 165 -1.52 -8.92 3.50
N ALA A 166 -2.08 -8.02 2.69
CA ALA A 166 -1.31 -7.18 1.76
C ALA A 166 -0.28 -6.33 2.49
N HIS A 167 -0.66 -5.63 3.57
CA HIS A 167 0.30 -4.91 4.38
C HIS A 167 1.16 -5.83 5.24
N ALA A 168 0.70 -7.02 5.61
CA ALA A 168 1.49 -7.96 6.40
C ALA A 168 2.70 -8.45 5.60
N LEU A 169 2.48 -8.67 4.30
CA LEU A 169 3.49 -9.00 3.30
C LEU A 169 4.48 -7.88 3.00
N THR A 170 4.43 -6.72 3.66
CA THR A 170 5.50 -5.72 3.51
C THR A 170 6.72 -6.03 4.40
N ARG A 171 6.54 -6.79 5.50
CA ARG A 171 7.62 -7.06 6.45
C ARG A 171 8.70 -8.00 5.90
N GLY A 172 8.30 -9.13 5.33
CA GLY A 172 9.24 -10.11 4.78
C GLY A 172 10.03 -9.57 3.59
N PRO A 173 9.36 -9.16 2.50
CA PRO A 173 9.99 -8.54 1.35
C PRO A 173 10.79 -7.28 1.70
N GLY A 174 10.30 -6.46 2.64
CA GLY A 174 11.00 -5.27 3.15
C GLY A 174 12.31 -5.58 3.87
N ALA A 175 12.42 -6.76 4.51
CA ALA A 175 13.65 -7.21 5.15
C ALA A 175 14.64 -7.90 4.18
N HIS A 176 14.19 -8.26 2.98
CA HIS A 176 15.02 -8.97 2.02
C HIS A 176 16.00 -8.00 1.29
N PRO A 177 17.30 -8.31 1.14
CA PRO A 177 18.31 -7.35 0.65
C PRO A 177 18.07 -6.75 -0.76
N ARG A 178 17.42 -7.53 -1.64
CA ARG A 178 17.08 -7.10 -3.02
C ARG A 178 15.72 -6.39 -3.06
N ILE A 179 14.67 -7.10 -2.64
CA ILE A 179 13.28 -6.62 -2.65
C ILE A 179 13.03 -5.42 -1.72
N GLY A 180 13.71 -5.32 -0.59
CA GLY A 180 13.55 -4.23 0.38
C GLY A 180 13.93 -2.84 -0.14
N ARG A 181 14.47 -2.75 -1.37
CA ARG A 181 14.74 -1.48 -2.09
C ARG A 181 13.50 -0.94 -2.82
N ALA A 182 12.45 -1.76 -2.96
CA ALA A 182 11.19 -1.33 -3.53
C ALA A 182 10.49 -0.33 -2.59
N LEU A 183 9.70 0.57 -3.17
CA LEU A 183 8.88 1.51 -2.42
C LEU A 183 7.76 0.76 -1.69
N HIS A 184 7.26 1.33 -0.58
CA HIS A 184 6.20 0.71 0.22
C HIS A 184 5.00 0.25 -0.64
N GLY A 185 4.45 1.14 -1.44
CA GLY A 185 3.30 0.82 -2.29
C GLY A 185 3.60 -0.15 -3.45
N GLU A 186 4.87 -0.31 -3.85
CA GLU A 186 5.26 -1.38 -4.79
C GLU A 186 5.18 -2.76 -4.12
N LEU A 187 5.58 -2.84 -2.84
CA LEU A 187 5.44 -4.06 -2.04
C LEU A 187 3.96 -4.36 -1.73
N VAL A 188 3.18 -3.34 -1.37
CA VAL A 188 1.74 -3.49 -1.09
C VAL A 188 0.98 -3.93 -2.35
N ALA A 189 1.29 -3.38 -3.52
CA ALA A 189 0.66 -3.78 -4.78
C ALA A 189 0.89 -5.27 -5.08
N PHE A 190 2.14 -5.75 -4.98
CA PHE A 190 2.43 -7.17 -5.16
C PHE A 190 1.81 -8.03 -4.06
N GLY A 191 1.83 -7.56 -2.81
CA GLY A 191 1.18 -8.21 -1.67
C GLY A 191 -0.33 -8.32 -1.84
N THR A 192 -0.98 -7.36 -2.49
CA THR A 192 -2.42 -7.38 -2.79
C THR A 192 -2.75 -8.51 -3.76
N ILE A 193 -1.93 -8.74 -4.79
CA ILE A 193 -2.10 -9.87 -5.71
C ILE A 193 -2.04 -11.20 -4.93
N ALA A 194 -1.05 -11.36 -4.06
CA ALA A 194 -0.92 -12.55 -3.22
C ALA A 194 -2.09 -12.71 -2.24
N GLN A 195 -2.61 -11.60 -1.68
CA GLN A 195 -3.81 -11.62 -0.85
C GLN A 195 -5.03 -12.09 -1.65
N LEU A 196 -5.30 -11.55 -2.84
CA LEU A 196 -6.46 -11.96 -3.63
C LEU A 196 -6.46 -13.46 -3.98
N LEU A 197 -5.27 -14.03 -4.22
CA LEU A 197 -5.11 -15.48 -4.40
C LEU A 197 -5.39 -16.25 -3.10
N ALA A 198 -4.96 -15.72 -1.95
CA ALA A 198 -5.26 -16.29 -0.63
C ALA A 198 -6.75 -16.17 -0.26
N GLU A 199 -7.46 -15.20 -0.81
CA GLU A 199 -8.91 -15.05 -0.69
C GLU A 199 -9.68 -15.99 -1.62
N GLU A 200 -8.99 -16.72 -2.50
CA GLU A 200 -9.59 -17.64 -3.49
C GLU A 200 -10.61 -16.91 -4.39
N ARG A 201 -10.29 -15.65 -4.73
CA ARG A 201 -11.09 -14.81 -5.62
C ARG A 201 -11.17 -15.43 -7.03
N PRO A 202 -12.24 -15.17 -7.79
CA PRO A 202 -12.35 -15.64 -9.16
C PRO A 202 -11.16 -15.21 -10.03
N ASP A 203 -10.60 -16.14 -10.82
CA ASP A 203 -9.43 -15.89 -11.67
C ASP A 203 -9.53 -14.64 -12.55
N GLY A 204 -10.73 -14.36 -13.08
CA GLY A 204 -10.98 -13.17 -13.88
C GLY A 204 -10.80 -11.86 -13.11
N GLU A 205 -11.22 -11.83 -11.84
CA GLU A 205 -11.06 -10.67 -10.95
C GLU A 205 -9.58 -10.44 -10.61
N VAL A 206 -8.87 -11.51 -10.24
CA VAL A 206 -7.43 -11.42 -9.90
C VAL A 206 -6.61 -11.00 -11.12
N ARG A 207 -6.89 -11.56 -12.31
CA ARG A 207 -6.21 -11.17 -13.56
C ARG A 207 -6.50 -9.72 -13.94
N ALA A 208 -7.72 -9.23 -13.76
CA ALA A 208 -8.06 -7.84 -14.00
C ALA A 208 -7.31 -6.90 -13.03
N HIS A 209 -7.16 -7.30 -11.77
CA HIS A 209 -6.37 -6.55 -10.79
C HIS A 209 -4.87 -6.52 -11.13
N VAL A 210 -4.30 -7.66 -11.56
CA VAL A 210 -2.91 -7.74 -12.02
C VAL A 210 -2.68 -6.84 -13.25
N ASP A 211 -3.60 -6.87 -14.22
CA ASP A 211 -3.48 -6.01 -15.41
C ASP A 211 -3.59 -4.51 -15.07
N LEU A 212 -4.54 -4.13 -14.20
CA LEU A 212 -4.63 -2.76 -13.69
C LEU A 212 -3.31 -2.35 -13.02
N THR A 213 -2.80 -3.16 -12.09
CA THR A 213 -1.54 -2.90 -11.36
C THR A 213 -0.39 -2.67 -12.34
N ARG A 214 -0.25 -3.53 -13.37
CA ARG A 214 0.74 -3.37 -14.43
C ARG A 214 0.57 -2.07 -15.21
N ARG A 215 -0.66 -1.69 -15.59
CA ARG A 215 -0.95 -0.45 -16.34
C ARG A 215 -0.62 0.82 -15.55
N LEU A 216 -0.63 0.74 -14.22
CA LEU A 216 -0.19 1.82 -13.33
C LEU A 216 1.34 1.89 -13.13
N GLY A 217 2.12 1.07 -13.86
CA GLY A 217 3.57 1.03 -13.74
C GLY A 217 4.10 0.31 -12.49
N LEU A 218 3.25 -0.44 -11.79
CA LEU A 218 3.61 -1.17 -10.58
C LEU A 218 4.13 -2.58 -10.87
N PRO A 219 4.96 -3.15 -9.98
CA PRO A 219 5.48 -4.50 -10.14
C PRO A 219 4.38 -5.54 -9.90
N VAL A 220 4.33 -6.54 -10.77
CA VAL A 220 3.45 -7.71 -10.66
C VAL A 220 4.24 -9.03 -10.55
N THR A 221 5.57 -8.95 -10.51
CA THR A 221 6.49 -10.10 -10.39
C THR A 221 7.61 -9.78 -9.41
N LEU A 222 8.20 -10.82 -8.82
CA LEU A 222 9.40 -10.71 -7.98
C LEU A 222 10.60 -10.17 -8.77
N ALA A 223 10.68 -10.49 -10.06
CA ALA A 223 11.71 -9.95 -10.96
C ALA A 223 11.64 -8.42 -11.05
N GLN A 224 10.45 -7.83 -11.17
CA GLN A 224 10.26 -6.38 -11.18
C GLN A 224 10.56 -5.74 -9.81
N LEU A 225 10.44 -6.50 -8.72
CA LEU A 225 10.88 -6.10 -7.38
C LEU A 225 12.39 -6.29 -7.15
N GLY A 226 13.16 -6.71 -8.17
CA GLY A 226 14.62 -6.87 -8.10
C GLY A 226 15.09 -8.25 -7.63
N ALA A 227 14.19 -9.24 -7.52
CA ALA A 227 14.51 -10.63 -7.18
C ALA A 227 13.99 -11.59 -8.27
N PRO A 228 14.70 -11.72 -9.42
CA PRO A 228 14.27 -12.59 -10.53
C PRO A 228 14.26 -14.07 -10.16
N SER A 229 15.01 -14.45 -9.13
CA SER A 229 14.97 -15.77 -8.51
C SER A 229 15.08 -15.61 -7.00
N LEU A 230 14.23 -16.38 -6.30
CA LEU A 230 14.34 -16.64 -4.87
C LEU A 230 14.48 -18.14 -4.69
N ASP A 231 15.43 -18.57 -3.86
CA ASP A 231 15.45 -19.96 -3.44
C ASP A 231 14.34 -20.26 -2.41
N ALA A 232 14.17 -21.54 -2.08
CA ALA A 232 13.12 -21.96 -1.16
C ALA A 232 13.31 -21.41 0.27
N ALA A 233 14.57 -21.21 0.70
CA ALA A 233 14.88 -20.70 2.03
C ALA A 233 14.63 -19.19 2.13
N GLU A 234 15.02 -18.42 1.10
CA GLU A 234 14.72 -16.99 0.99
C GLU A 234 13.22 -16.74 1.03
N LEU A 235 12.45 -17.52 0.26
CA LEU A 235 11.00 -17.38 0.25
C LEU A 235 10.36 -17.77 1.60
N GLN A 236 10.84 -18.85 2.22
CA GLN A 236 10.35 -19.26 3.54
C GLN A 236 10.63 -18.18 4.59
N GLU A 237 11.81 -17.56 4.56
CA GLU A 237 12.15 -16.48 5.49
C GLU A 237 11.25 -15.24 5.26
N ILE A 238 11.00 -14.86 4.00
CA ILE A 238 10.04 -13.81 3.66
C ILE A 238 8.65 -14.13 4.22
N ALA A 239 8.18 -15.37 4.06
CA ALA A 239 6.87 -15.78 4.57
C ALA A 239 6.82 -15.72 6.11
N ARG A 240 7.84 -16.28 6.78
CA ARG A 240 7.99 -16.28 8.24
C ARG A 240 7.94 -14.87 8.81
N LEU A 241 8.75 -13.96 8.26
CA LEU A 241 8.78 -12.56 8.68
C LEU A 241 7.46 -11.84 8.43
N SER A 242 6.76 -12.13 7.32
CA SER A 242 5.46 -11.54 7.02
C SER A 242 4.38 -11.98 8.01
N CYS A 243 4.40 -13.24 8.46
CA CYS A 243 3.48 -13.74 9.48
C CYS A 243 3.71 -13.16 10.89
N THR A 244 4.81 -12.43 11.14
CA THR A 244 5.00 -11.68 12.39
C THR A 244 4.17 -10.40 12.47
N ALA A 245 3.60 -9.95 11.36
CA ALA A 245 2.76 -8.77 11.32
C ALA A 245 1.42 -9.03 12.05
N PRO A 246 1.00 -8.18 12.99
CA PRO A 246 -0.25 -8.38 13.72
C PRO A 246 -1.49 -8.49 12.81
N HIS A 247 -1.50 -7.73 11.72
CA HIS A 247 -2.58 -7.72 10.74
C HIS A 247 -2.67 -8.97 9.86
N MET A 248 -1.69 -9.88 9.87
CA MET A 248 -1.84 -11.20 9.22
C MET A 248 -3.02 -11.99 9.82
N ALA A 249 -3.33 -11.75 11.10
CA ALA A 249 -4.46 -12.40 11.77
C ALA A 249 -5.84 -11.97 11.23
N ASN A 250 -5.92 -10.88 10.47
CA ASN A 250 -7.16 -10.33 9.90
C ASN A 250 -7.52 -10.93 8.53
N MET A 251 -6.84 -12.01 8.13
CA MET A 251 -7.10 -12.73 6.89
C MET A 251 -8.08 -13.89 7.13
N SER A 252 -9.07 -14.04 6.26
CA SER A 252 -10.06 -15.11 6.28
C SER A 252 -10.23 -15.77 4.89
N PRO A 253 -9.89 -17.06 4.71
CA PRO A 253 -9.34 -17.97 5.73
C PRO A 253 -7.93 -17.53 6.18
N ARG A 254 -7.52 -17.91 7.40
CA ARG A 254 -6.19 -17.54 7.93
C ARG A 254 -5.07 -18.02 7.00
N ALA A 255 -3.98 -17.26 6.95
CA ALA A 255 -2.79 -17.62 6.19
C ALA A 255 -1.61 -17.87 7.16
N ASP A 256 -1.09 -19.09 7.14
CA ASP A 256 0.16 -19.45 7.80
C ASP A 256 1.36 -19.24 6.85
N GLU A 257 2.57 -19.50 7.33
CA GLU A 257 3.80 -19.29 6.55
C GLU A 257 3.81 -20.10 5.24
N ALA A 258 3.32 -21.34 5.28
CA ALA A 258 3.28 -22.22 4.10
C ALA A 258 2.31 -21.67 3.05
N ARG A 259 1.12 -21.22 3.47
CA ARG A 259 0.14 -20.59 2.58
C ARG A 259 0.69 -19.27 2.03
N VAL A 260 1.32 -18.44 2.85
CA VAL A 260 1.95 -17.19 2.40
C VAL A 260 3.02 -17.45 1.34
N ALA A 261 3.95 -18.39 1.59
CA ALA A 261 4.99 -18.75 0.61
C ALA A 261 4.37 -19.25 -0.70
N LYS A 262 3.32 -20.08 -0.64
CA LYS A 262 2.60 -20.56 -1.81
C LYS A 262 1.97 -19.39 -2.60
N MET A 263 1.33 -18.44 -1.91
CA MET A 263 0.66 -17.31 -2.57
C MET A 263 1.65 -16.31 -3.18
N LEU A 264 2.82 -16.10 -2.58
CA LEU A 264 3.88 -15.29 -3.18
C LEU A 264 4.41 -15.90 -4.49
N ARG A 265 4.60 -17.23 -4.55
CA ARG A 265 4.97 -17.92 -5.81
C ARG A 265 3.86 -17.81 -6.85
N ALA A 266 2.62 -18.07 -6.45
CA ALA A 266 1.48 -18.01 -7.35
C ALA A 266 1.25 -16.59 -7.91
N ALA A 267 1.46 -15.55 -7.09
CA ALA A 267 1.40 -14.17 -7.53
C ALA A 267 2.47 -13.86 -8.59
N ASP A 268 3.72 -14.32 -8.37
CA ASP A 268 4.80 -14.16 -9.35
C ASP A 268 4.53 -14.90 -10.68
N GLU A 269 4.05 -16.15 -10.60
CA GLU A 269 3.68 -16.94 -11.77
C GLU A 269 2.54 -16.29 -12.57
N LEU A 270 1.50 -15.82 -11.88
CA LEU A 270 0.39 -15.12 -12.51
C LEU A 270 0.84 -13.81 -13.17
N GLY A 271 1.67 -13.03 -12.48
CA GLY A 271 2.26 -11.81 -13.02
C GLY A 271 3.05 -12.07 -14.31
N ARG A 272 3.91 -13.10 -14.32
CA ARG A 272 4.65 -13.53 -15.51
C ARG A 272 3.71 -13.92 -16.66
N SER A 273 2.68 -14.71 -16.37
CA SER A 273 1.67 -15.13 -17.37
C SER A 273 0.94 -13.94 -18.00
N VAL A 274 0.57 -12.93 -17.21
CA VAL A 274 -0.08 -11.70 -17.71
C VAL A 274 0.89 -10.90 -18.58
N LEU A 275 2.14 -10.73 -18.17
CA LEU A 275 3.16 -10.03 -18.95
C LEU A 275 3.45 -10.71 -20.31
N GLU A 276 3.50 -12.04 -20.34
CA GLU A 276 3.68 -12.82 -21.57
C GLU A 276 2.48 -12.66 -22.52
N SER A 277 1.26 -12.74 -21.99
CA SER A 277 0.03 -12.58 -22.77
C SER A 277 -0.09 -11.20 -23.43
N CYS A 278 0.46 -10.16 -22.79
CA CYS A 278 0.50 -8.80 -23.35
C CYS A 278 1.57 -8.63 -24.43
N ARG A 279 2.67 -9.40 -24.41
CA ARG A 279 3.71 -9.34 -25.46
C ARG A 279 3.29 -9.97 -26.78
N LEU A 280 2.29 -10.86 -26.73
CA LEU A 280 1.76 -11.60 -27.89
C LEU A 280 0.61 -10.86 -28.59
N LYS A 281 0.13 -9.73 -28.04
CA LYS A 281 -0.92 -8.87 -28.60
C LYS A 281 -0.31 -7.61 -29.16
#